data_AF-A0A7G2MM92-F1
#
_entry.id   AF-A0A7G2MM92-F1
#
_cell.length_a   1.000
_cell.length_b   1.000
_cell.length_c   1.000
_cell.angle_alpha   90.00
_cell.angle_beta   90.00
_cell.angle_gamma   90.00
#
_symmetry.space_group_name_H-M   'P 1'
#
loop_
_entity.id
_entity.type
_entity.pdbx_description
1 polymer ?
#
loop_
_entity_poly.entity_id
_entity_poly.type
_entity_poly.pdbx_seq_one_letter_code
_entity_poly.pdbx_strand_id
1 'polypeptide(L)'
;MPKQYSYSGSFIEKFKIELNKHMELSFLSRKVIEILPFRYIDITSLLQYEHDIEIVKSDFLIYYIDYAFKLLGENPWLNQISFEDFCDYILPYRISHEALDQGWKDSLRQPLEGSLKEIIVFHDDKKYSSFHWSRNLGLMFDLHYASKDFNIANIHFERFECQNSSLAKLFFYRAIGVPAALEYIPAWANSNGHH
;
A
#
# COMPACT_ATOMS: atom_id res chain seq x y z
N MET A 1 4.43 16.63 12.36
CA MET A 1 4.56 15.84 11.11
C MET A 1 6.02 15.52 10.89
N PRO A 2 6.44 14.25 10.89
CA PRO A 2 7.76 13.90 10.37
C PRO A 2 7.85 14.45 8.93
N LYS A 3 9.01 14.93 8.50
CA LYS A 3 9.23 15.49 7.16
C LYS A 3 9.00 14.42 6.09
N GLN A 4 7.75 14.22 5.67
CA GLN A 4 7.42 13.36 4.54
C GLN A 4 7.95 14.00 3.25
N TYR A 5 8.43 13.16 2.35
CA TYR A 5 8.98 13.59 1.06
C TYR A 5 8.74 12.52 -0.01
N SER A 6 8.79 12.95 -1.26
CA SER A 6 8.87 12.10 -2.45
C SER A 6 10.26 12.18 -3.06
N TYR A 7 10.61 11.17 -3.86
CA TYR A 7 11.82 11.21 -4.68
C TYR A 7 11.51 11.66 -6.11
N SER A 8 12.38 12.50 -6.65
CA SER A 8 12.34 12.94 -8.04
C SER A 8 13.70 12.84 -8.73
N GLY A 9 13.71 13.12 -10.04
CA GLY A 9 14.88 13.08 -10.88
C GLY A 9 14.75 12.15 -12.09
N SER A 10 15.73 12.24 -13.00
CA SER A 10 15.68 11.56 -14.31
C SER A 10 15.60 10.04 -14.24
N PHE A 11 16.12 9.43 -13.18
CA PHE A 11 15.97 7.98 -12.96
C PHE A 11 14.50 7.61 -12.72
N ILE A 12 13.79 8.35 -11.86
CA ILE A 12 12.38 8.09 -11.54
C ILE A 12 11.48 8.31 -12.76
N GLU A 13 11.77 9.32 -13.56
CA GLU A 13 11.05 9.55 -14.83
C GLU A 13 11.22 8.37 -15.79
N LYS A 14 12.47 7.92 -16.01
CA LYS A 14 12.76 6.75 -16.84
C LYS A 14 12.12 5.47 -16.29
N PHE A 15 12.18 5.27 -14.98
CA PHE A 15 11.57 4.12 -14.31
C PHE A 15 10.06 4.07 -14.54
N LYS A 16 9.37 5.22 -14.37
CA LYS A 16 7.93 5.34 -14.65
C LYS A 16 7.61 5.06 -16.12
N ILE A 17 8.43 5.54 -17.06
CA ILE A 17 8.27 5.24 -18.50
C ILE A 17 8.39 3.73 -18.75
N GLU A 18 9.38 3.05 -18.19
CA GLU A 18 9.52 1.60 -18.34
C GLU A 18 8.34 0.86 -17.70
N LEU A 19 7.89 1.26 -16.49
CA LEU A 19 6.73 0.66 -15.83
C LEU A 19 5.45 0.82 -16.66
N ASN A 20 5.29 1.94 -17.35
CA ASN A 20 4.12 2.20 -18.18
C ASN A 20 4.06 1.30 -19.43
N LYS A 21 5.16 0.70 -19.87
CA LYS A 21 5.15 -0.28 -20.98
C LYS A 21 4.45 -1.59 -20.60
N HIS A 22 4.38 -1.91 -19.31
CA HIS A 22 3.80 -3.15 -18.78
C HIS A 22 2.30 -3.04 -18.52
N MET A 23 1.51 -2.84 -19.58
CA MET A 23 0.06 -2.64 -19.52
C MET A 23 -0.72 -3.82 -18.91
N GLU A 24 -0.12 -5.01 -18.87
CA GLU A 24 -0.66 -6.23 -18.25
C GLU A 24 -0.67 -6.20 -16.71
N LEU A 25 0.15 -5.33 -16.09
CA LEU A 25 0.25 -5.25 -14.64
C LEU A 25 -1.01 -4.66 -14.02
N SER A 26 -1.51 -5.33 -12.97
CA SER A 26 -2.62 -4.80 -12.17
C SER A 26 -2.21 -3.49 -11.49
N PHE A 27 -3.21 -2.70 -11.09
CA PHE A 27 -2.97 -1.47 -10.33
C PHE A 27 -2.11 -1.73 -9.08
N LEU A 28 -2.44 -2.78 -8.32
CA LEU A 28 -1.68 -3.14 -7.11
C LEU A 28 -0.22 -3.52 -7.42
N SER A 29 0.00 -4.28 -8.50
CA SER A 29 1.35 -4.62 -8.97
C SER A 29 2.18 -3.37 -9.20
N ARG A 30 1.59 -2.41 -9.92
CA ARG A 30 2.25 -1.13 -10.25
C ARG A 30 2.61 -0.36 -9.00
N LYS A 31 1.69 -0.24 -8.04
CA LYS A 31 1.94 0.46 -6.77
C LYS A 31 3.15 -0.09 -6.01
N VAL A 32 3.34 -1.41 -6.00
CA VAL A 32 4.50 -1.98 -5.30
C VAL A 32 5.77 -1.89 -6.12
N ILE A 33 5.70 -2.08 -7.44
CA ILE A 33 6.87 -1.93 -8.31
C ILE A 33 7.37 -0.49 -8.32
N GLU A 34 6.49 0.52 -8.20
CA GLU A 34 6.86 1.93 -8.04
C GLU A 34 7.79 2.19 -6.86
N ILE A 35 7.69 1.37 -5.80
CA ILE A 35 8.48 1.51 -4.58
C ILE A 35 9.83 0.78 -4.68
N LEU A 36 9.97 -0.15 -5.62
CA LEU A 36 11.13 -1.01 -5.78
C LEU A 36 12.47 -0.25 -5.83
N PRO A 37 12.61 0.88 -6.56
CA PRO A 37 13.87 1.62 -6.61
C PRO A 37 14.33 2.14 -5.25
N PHE A 38 13.40 2.43 -4.34
CA PHE A 38 13.70 3.08 -3.07
C PHE A 38 14.29 2.15 -2.03
N ARG A 39 14.40 0.86 -2.35
CA ARG A 39 15.05 -0.17 -1.52
C ARG A 39 16.56 -0.16 -1.69
N TYR A 40 17.06 0.43 -2.77
CA TYR A 40 18.48 0.41 -3.12
C TYR A 40 19.12 1.76 -2.78
N ILE A 41 20.10 1.72 -1.88
CA ILE A 41 20.82 2.93 -1.44
C ILE A 41 21.57 3.61 -2.60
N ASP A 42 22.12 2.81 -3.51
CA ASP A 42 22.84 3.27 -4.70
C ASP A 42 21.94 4.06 -5.66
N ILE A 43 20.63 3.77 -5.64
CA ILE A 43 19.64 4.52 -6.41
C ILE A 43 19.21 5.75 -5.64
N THR A 44 18.74 5.58 -4.40
CA THR A 44 18.17 6.68 -3.59
C THR A 44 19.17 7.80 -3.31
N SER A 45 20.45 7.51 -3.18
CA SER A 45 21.52 8.51 -3.02
C SER A 45 21.71 9.43 -4.23
N LEU A 46 21.22 9.02 -5.42
CA LEU A 46 21.27 9.80 -6.66
C LEU A 46 19.98 10.59 -6.92
N LEU A 47 18.95 10.44 -6.08
CA LEU A 47 17.65 11.08 -6.26
C LEU A 47 17.56 12.42 -5.54
N GLN A 48 16.64 13.25 -6.00
CA GLN A 48 16.30 14.51 -5.35
C GLN A 48 15.12 14.31 -4.40
N TYR A 49 15.09 15.11 -3.34
CA TYR A 49 14.02 15.12 -2.34
C TYR A 49 13.04 16.23 -2.62
N GLU A 50 11.76 15.90 -2.68
CA GLU A 50 10.66 16.87 -2.77
C GLU A 50 9.84 16.77 -1.50
N HIS A 51 9.86 17.81 -0.68
CA HIS A 51 9.12 17.79 0.58
C HIS A 51 7.62 17.93 0.35
N ASP A 52 6.84 17.13 1.06
CA ASP A 52 5.38 17.13 0.90
C ASP A 52 4.76 18.51 1.17
N ILE A 53 5.37 19.32 2.06
CA ILE A 53 4.93 20.69 2.34
C ILE A 53 4.98 21.62 1.12
N GLU A 54 5.78 21.28 0.11
CA GLU A 54 5.96 22.07 -1.11
C GLU A 54 5.06 21.59 -2.26
N ILE A 55 4.71 20.29 -2.29
CA ILE A 55 4.05 19.65 -3.44
C ILE A 55 2.63 19.15 -3.15
N VAL A 56 2.30 18.82 -1.89
CA VAL A 56 0.98 18.29 -1.52
C VAL A 56 -0.01 19.44 -1.36
N LYS A 57 -1.13 19.35 -2.08
CA LYS A 57 -2.19 20.36 -2.04
C LYS A 57 -3.21 20.07 -0.93
N SER A 58 -3.91 21.12 -0.49
CA SER A 58 -4.99 21.02 0.49
C SER A 58 -6.06 20.00 0.08
N ASP A 59 -6.49 20.04 -1.18
CA ASP A 59 -7.57 19.19 -1.68
C ASP A 59 -7.22 17.70 -1.63
N PHE A 60 -5.93 17.38 -1.84
CA PHE A 60 -5.41 16.03 -1.69
C PHE A 60 -5.52 15.56 -0.22
N LEU A 61 -5.10 16.40 0.73
CA LEU A 61 -5.17 16.05 2.15
C LEU A 61 -6.61 15.93 2.64
N ILE A 62 -7.48 16.86 2.24
CA ILE A 62 -8.91 16.84 2.57
C ILE A 62 -9.53 15.53 2.10
N TYR A 63 -9.26 15.15 0.84
CA TYR A 63 -9.75 13.89 0.31
C TYR A 63 -9.34 12.66 1.16
N TYR A 64 -8.08 12.57 1.59
CA TYR A 64 -7.63 11.43 2.40
C TYR A 64 -8.19 11.45 3.82
N ILE A 65 -8.37 12.63 4.41
CA ILE A 65 -9.01 12.80 5.71
C ILE A 65 -10.46 12.31 5.62
N ASP A 66 -11.21 12.82 4.63
CA ASP A 66 -12.60 12.42 4.40
C ASP A 66 -12.71 10.92 4.12
N TYR A 67 -11.80 10.36 3.33
CA TYR A 67 -11.73 8.93 3.06
C TYR A 67 -11.51 8.11 4.34
N ALA A 68 -10.59 8.53 5.21
CA ALA A 68 -10.32 7.83 6.46
C ALA A 68 -11.54 7.84 7.40
N PHE A 69 -12.23 8.97 7.51
CA PHE A 69 -13.47 9.06 8.30
C PHE A 69 -14.63 8.28 7.67
N LYS A 70 -14.72 8.24 6.34
CA LYS A 70 -15.66 7.37 5.64
C LYS A 70 -15.43 5.90 6.02
N LEU A 71 -14.19 5.41 5.98
CA LEU A 71 -13.86 4.05 6.40
C LEU A 71 -14.27 3.80 7.86
N LEU A 72 -13.98 4.75 8.76
CA LEU A 72 -14.33 4.66 10.18
C LEU A 72 -15.85 4.49 10.39
N GLY A 73 -16.68 5.18 9.59
CA GLY A 73 -18.14 5.08 9.66
C GLY A 73 -18.73 3.87 8.95
N GLU A 74 -18.11 3.39 7.86
CA GLU A 74 -18.64 2.29 7.04
C GLU A 74 -18.19 0.90 7.52
N ASN A 75 -17.04 0.78 8.19
CA ASN A 75 -16.43 -0.50 8.51
C ASN A 75 -16.62 -0.88 10.00
N PRO A 76 -17.42 -1.93 10.31
CA PRO A 76 -17.69 -2.32 11.69
C PRO A 76 -16.46 -2.74 12.51
N TRP A 77 -15.41 -3.25 11.86
CA TRP A 77 -14.16 -3.64 12.53
C TRP A 77 -13.29 -2.46 12.96
N LEU A 78 -13.67 -1.22 12.62
CA LEU A 78 -13.02 0.00 13.11
C LEU A 78 -13.75 0.60 14.32
N ASN A 79 -14.89 0.04 14.76
CA ASN A 79 -15.71 0.63 15.84
C ASN A 79 -14.97 0.82 17.18
N GLN A 80 -13.93 0.02 17.43
CA GLN A 80 -13.15 0.04 18.68
C GLN A 80 -11.71 0.52 18.48
N ILE A 81 -11.38 1.09 17.33
CA ILE A 81 -10.03 1.60 17.08
C ILE A 81 -9.74 2.79 18.00
N SER A 82 -8.53 2.83 18.57
CA SER A 82 -8.06 4.00 19.30
C SER A 82 -7.81 5.17 18.35
N PHE A 83 -7.78 6.39 18.87
CA PHE A 83 -7.45 7.55 18.03
C PHE A 83 -6.02 7.45 17.50
N GLU A 84 -5.11 6.96 18.33
CA GLU A 84 -3.71 6.73 17.99
C GLU A 84 -3.58 5.73 16.84
N ASP A 85 -4.23 4.56 16.94
CA ASP A 85 -4.21 3.54 15.88
C ASP A 85 -4.88 4.04 14.59
N PHE A 86 -5.94 4.86 14.72
CA PHE A 86 -6.56 5.50 13.56
C PHE A 86 -5.58 6.43 12.84
N CYS A 87 -4.87 7.28 13.59
CA CYS A 87 -3.86 8.18 13.06
C CYS A 87 -2.68 7.44 12.42
N ASP A 88 -2.25 6.32 12.99
CA ASP A 88 -1.04 5.61 12.54
C ASP A 88 -1.30 4.61 11.41
N TYR A 89 -2.50 4.01 11.34
CA TYR A 89 -2.77 2.90 10.43
C TYR A 89 -3.85 3.18 9.37
N ILE A 90 -4.78 4.12 9.61
CA ILE A 90 -5.91 4.39 8.71
C ILE A 90 -5.77 5.74 8.00
N LEU A 91 -5.49 6.79 8.76
CA LEU A 91 -5.33 8.17 8.28
C LEU A 91 -4.19 8.38 7.27
N PRO A 92 -3.04 7.65 7.31
CA PRO A 92 -1.95 7.92 6.39
C PRO A 92 -2.38 7.82 4.92
N TYR A 93 -1.98 8.83 4.16
CA TYR A 93 -2.25 8.94 2.72
C TYR A 93 -1.21 8.22 1.85
N ARG A 94 -0.07 7.83 2.44
CA ARG A 94 1.08 7.25 1.75
C ARG A 94 1.56 5.96 2.43
N ILE A 95 2.04 5.01 1.63
CA ILE A 95 2.81 3.85 2.05
C ILE A 95 4.24 3.97 1.50
N SER A 96 5.24 3.91 2.38
CA SER A 96 6.66 4.04 2.01
C SER A 96 6.90 5.34 1.19
N HIS A 97 7.65 5.25 0.10
CA HIS A 97 8.02 6.37 -0.77
C HIS A 97 7.28 6.34 -2.11
N GLU A 98 6.08 5.75 -2.16
CA GLU A 98 5.26 5.73 -3.37
C GLU A 98 4.99 7.13 -3.93
N ALA A 99 4.69 7.18 -5.23
CA ALA A 99 4.16 8.39 -5.84
C ALA A 99 2.81 8.77 -5.22
N LEU A 100 2.60 10.07 -5.01
CA LEU A 100 1.31 10.61 -4.59
C LEU A 100 0.23 10.27 -5.61
N ASP A 101 -0.78 9.53 -5.18
CA ASP A 101 -1.85 9.03 -6.04
C ASP A 101 -3.19 9.07 -5.31
N GLN A 102 -3.98 10.12 -5.55
CA GLN A 102 -5.27 10.30 -4.87
C GLN A 102 -6.24 9.12 -5.07
N GLY A 103 -6.12 8.37 -6.17
CA GLY A 103 -7.07 7.32 -6.54
C GLY A 103 -6.75 5.94 -5.99
N TRP A 104 -5.61 5.73 -5.31
CA TRP A 104 -5.15 4.37 -5.05
C TRP A 104 -6.06 3.57 -4.10
N LYS A 105 -6.58 4.21 -3.04
CA LYS A 105 -7.50 3.54 -2.09
C LYS A 105 -8.82 3.16 -2.78
N ASP A 106 -9.39 4.05 -3.58
CA ASP A 106 -10.58 3.78 -4.38
C ASP A 106 -10.36 2.65 -5.38
N SER A 107 -9.25 2.69 -6.11
CA SER A 107 -8.92 1.71 -7.16
C SER A 107 -8.79 0.29 -6.60
N LEU A 108 -8.36 0.15 -5.34
CA LEU A 108 -8.25 -1.14 -4.65
C LEU A 108 -9.54 -1.54 -3.92
N ARG A 109 -10.32 -0.59 -3.40
CA ARG A 109 -11.54 -0.87 -2.64
C ARG A 109 -12.75 -1.14 -3.54
N GLN A 110 -12.93 -0.36 -4.60
CA GLN A 110 -14.11 -0.41 -5.47
C GLN A 110 -14.45 -1.82 -5.98
N PRO A 111 -13.48 -2.66 -6.44
CA PRO A 111 -13.78 -4.01 -6.91
C PRO A 111 -14.37 -4.94 -5.84
N LEU A 112 -14.27 -4.57 -4.57
CA LEU A 112 -14.64 -5.40 -3.42
C LEU A 112 -15.91 -4.94 -2.73
N GLU A 113 -16.48 -3.80 -3.12
CA GLU A 113 -17.68 -3.22 -2.48
C GLU A 113 -18.83 -4.24 -2.35
N GLY A 114 -19.02 -5.09 -3.36
CA GLY A 114 -20.02 -6.16 -3.32
C GLY A 114 -19.74 -7.17 -2.21
N SER A 115 -18.52 -7.72 -2.18
CA SER A 115 -18.09 -8.67 -1.16
C SER A 115 -18.05 -8.05 0.24
N LEU A 116 -17.61 -6.79 0.36
CA LEU A 116 -17.60 -6.05 1.63
C LEU A 116 -19.03 -5.92 2.18
N LYS A 117 -19.99 -5.51 1.34
CA LYS A 117 -21.40 -5.40 1.74
C LYS A 117 -22.00 -6.74 2.13
N GLU A 118 -21.77 -7.78 1.34
CA GLU A 118 -22.24 -9.14 1.65
C GLU A 118 -21.73 -9.59 3.02
N ILE A 119 -20.44 -9.44 3.28
CA ILE A 119 -19.85 -9.90 4.54
C ILE A 119 -20.33 -9.07 5.73
N ILE A 120 -20.45 -7.74 5.59
CA ILE A 120 -20.98 -6.86 6.64
C ILE A 120 -22.42 -7.25 7.04
N VAL A 121 -23.22 -7.73 6.09
CA VAL A 121 -24.62 -8.10 6.30
C VAL A 121 -24.79 -9.52 6.81
N PHE A 122 -24.03 -10.49 6.30
CA PHE A 122 -24.32 -11.91 6.50
C PHE A 122 -23.31 -12.65 7.41
N HIS A 123 -22.17 -12.05 7.76
CA HIS A 123 -21.12 -12.72 8.54
C HIS A 123 -20.83 -12.03 9.88
N ASP A 124 -21.80 -12.06 10.80
CA ASP A 124 -21.68 -11.44 12.13
C ASP A 124 -20.52 -12.00 12.98
N ASP A 125 -20.14 -13.27 12.78
CA ASP A 125 -19.00 -13.92 13.46
C ASP A 125 -17.63 -13.33 13.05
N LYS A 126 -17.56 -12.69 11.88
CA LYS A 126 -16.33 -12.12 11.31
C LYS A 126 -16.35 -10.59 11.23
N LYS A 127 -17.54 -10.00 11.26
CA LYS A 127 -17.82 -8.57 11.03
C LYS A 127 -16.94 -7.61 11.83
N TYR A 128 -16.65 -7.91 13.08
CA TYR A 128 -15.92 -7.02 14.00
C TYR A 128 -14.42 -7.32 14.12
N SER A 129 -13.89 -8.33 13.40
CA SER A 129 -12.50 -8.76 13.53
C SER A 129 -11.69 -8.40 12.28
N SER A 130 -10.84 -7.37 12.37
CA SER A 130 -9.91 -6.98 11.31
C SER A 130 -9.01 -8.14 10.84
N PHE A 131 -8.69 -9.08 11.74
CA PHE A 131 -7.95 -10.31 11.42
C PHE A 131 -8.75 -11.27 10.53
N HIS A 132 -10.05 -11.44 10.78
CA HIS A 132 -10.88 -12.23 9.87
C HIS A 132 -11.01 -11.55 8.51
N TRP A 133 -11.10 -10.22 8.46
CA TRP A 133 -11.11 -9.47 7.20
C TRP A 133 -9.81 -9.63 6.42
N SER A 134 -8.66 -9.49 7.09
CA SER A 134 -7.35 -9.61 6.45
C SER A 134 -7.10 -10.99 5.87
N ARG A 135 -7.66 -12.04 6.50
CA ARG A 135 -7.54 -13.44 6.05
C ARG A 135 -8.54 -13.82 4.95
N ASN A 136 -9.81 -13.43 5.06
CA ASN A 136 -10.81 -13.80 4.03
C ASN A 136 -10.57 -13.05 2.72
N LEU A 137 -10.22 -11.76 2.78
CA LEU A 137 -9.94 -10.97 1.58
C LEU A 137 -8.49 -11.07 1.12
N GLY A 138 -7.54 -11.34 2.02
CA GLY A 138 -6.14 -11.58 1.67
C GLY A 138 -5.96 -12.76 0.70
N LEU A 139 -6.85 -13.75 0.75
CA LEU A 139 -6.88 -14.88 -0.20
C LEU A 139 -7.40 -14.48 -1.60
N MET A 140 -8.16 -13.37 -1.74
CA MET A 140 -8.66 -12.90 -3.04
C MET A 140 -7.61 -12.10 -3.84
N PHE A 141 -6.63 -11.49 -3.17
CA PHE A 141 -5.55 -10.73 -3.83
C PHE A 141 -4.40 -11.61 -4.36
N ASP A 142 -4.35 -12.87 -3.95
CA ASP A 142 -3.25 -13.79 -4.24
C ASP A 142 -3.21 -14.35 -5.67
N LEU A 143 -4.11 -13.95 -6.59
CA LEU A 143 -4.08 -14.46 -7.97
C LEU A 143 -3.60 -13.48 -9.05
N HIS A 144 -3.55 -12.17 -8.80
CA HIS A 144 -3.28 -11.17 -9.86
C HIS A 144 -2.21 -10.11 -9.55
N TYR A 145 -1.49 -10.25 -8.43
CA TYR A 145 -0.49 -9.26 -8.01
C TYR A 145 0.78 -9.21 -8.91
N ALA A 146 1.13 -10.29 -9.62
CA ALA A 146 2.00 -10.29 -10.80
C ALA A 146 1.96 -11.71 -11.39
N SER A 147 2.01 -11.88 -12.71
CA SER A 147 1.92 -13.22 -13.32
C SER A 147 3.26 -13.98 -13.34
N LYS A 148 4.39 -13.27 -13.18
CA LYS A 148 5.76 -13.81 -13.22
C LYS A 148 6.77 -12.81 -12.67
N ASP A 149 7.98 -13.29 -12.38
CA ASP A 149 9.13 -12.44 -12.09
C ASP A 149 9.66 -11.81 -13.37
N PHE A 150 10.21 -10.60 -13.26
CA PHE A 150 10.77 -9.88 -14.41
C PHE A 150 11.74 -8.78 -13.96
N ASN A 151 12.52 -8.27 -14.91
CA ASN A 151 13.38 -7.11 -14.67
C ASN A 151 12.72 -5.85 -15.20
N ILE A 152 12.73 -4.79 -14.41
CA ILE A 152 12.27 -3.46 -14.78
C ILE A 152 13.37 -2.44 -14.49
N ALA A 153 13.81 -1.72 -15.53
CA ALA A 153 14.90 -0.75 -15.43
C ALA A 153 16.17 -1.30 -14.73
N ASN A 154 16.55 -2.54 -15.05
CA ASN A 154 17.67 -3.29 -14.44
C ASN A 154 17.50 -3.65 -12.96
N ILE A 155 16.28 -3.54 -12.42
CA ILE A 155 15.94 -4.02 -11.07
C ILE A 155 15.09 -5.28 -11.20
N HIS A 156 15.49 -6.34 -10.51
CA HIS A 156 14.73 -7.58 -10.48
C HIS A 156 13.50 -7.44 -9.57
N PHE A 157 12.33 -7.76 -10.10
CA PHE A 157 11.10 -7.88 -9.34
C PHE A 157 10.73 -9.36 -9.19
N GLU A 158 10.73 -9.82 -7.95
CA GLU A 158 10.33 -11.16 -7.56
C GLU A 158 8.95 -11.11 -6.87
N ARG A 159 7.95 -11.77 -7.45
CA ARG A 159 6.56 -11.70 -6.97
C ARG A 159 6.42 -12.12 -5.51
N PHE A 160 7.06 -13.23 -5.15
CA PHE A 160 6.91 -13.89 -3.85
C PHE A 160 7.94 -13.44 -2.81
N GLU A 161 8.75 -12.43 -3.15
CA GLU A 161 9.62 -11.76 -2.18
C GLU A 161 8.77 -11.25 -0.99
N CYS A 162 9.25 -11.49 0.23
CA CYS A 162 8.54 -11.14 1.47
C CYS A 162 8.16 -9.65 1.48
N GLN A 163 9.06 -8.78 1.03
CA GLN A 163 8.82 -7.34 1.00
C GLN A 163 7.74 -6.97 -0.04
N ASN A 164 7.77 -7.55 -1.24
CA ASN A 164 6.76 -7.29 -2.28
C ASN A 164 5.37 -7.76 -1.84
N SER A 165 5.26 -8.98 -1.34
CA SER A 165 3.99 -9.54 -0.87
C SER A 165 3.45 -8.80 0.36
N SER A 166 4.31 -8.39 1.28
CA SER A 166 3.92 -7.60 2.46
C SER A 166 3.45 -6.20 2.10
N LEU A 167 4.12 -5.52 1.15
CA LEU A 167 3.65 -4.23 0.64
C LEU A 167 2.29 -4.35 -0.05
N ALA A 168 2.11 -5.38 -0.88
CA ALA A 168 0.83 -5.63 -1.56
C ALA A 168 -0.31 -5.77 -0.56
N LYS A 169 -0.10 -6.56 0.49
CA LYS A 169 -1.05 -6.74 1.59
C LYS A 169 -1.29 -5.44 2.34
N LEU A 170 -0.26 -4.64 2.62
CA LEU A 170 -0.41 -3.36 3.31
C LEU A 170 -1.27 -2.38 2.51
N PHE A 171 -0.99 -2.22 1.21
CA PHE A 171 -1.83 -1.43 0.30
C PHE A 171 -3.27 -1.89 0.37
N PHE A 172 -3.46 -3.19 0.21
CA PHE A 172 -4.78 -3.77 0.23
C PHE A 172 -5.53 -3.51 1.54
N TYR A 173 -4.91 -3.84 2.68
CA TYR A 173 -5.50 -3.66 4.01
C TYR A 173 -5.85 -2.20 4.28
N ARG A 174 -4.97 -1.26 3.97
CA ARG A 174 -5.25 0.17 4.18
C ARG A 174 -6.33 0.73 3.26
N ALA A 175 -6.47 0.20 2.04
CA ALA A 175 -7.56 0.60 1.14
C ALA A 175 -8.94 0.20 1.70
N ILE A 176 -9.05 -0.97 2.34
CA ILE A 176 -10.31 -1.43 2.94
C ILE A 176 -10.48 -0.97 4.39
N GLY A 177 -9.53 -0.26 4.99
CA GLY A 177 -9.59 0.17 6.38
C GLY A 177 -9.32 -0.94 7.40
N VAL A 178 -8.45 -1.90 7.08
CA VAL A 178 -7.86 -2.82 8.05
C VAL A 178 -6.58 -2.16 8.60
N PRO A 179 -6.47 -1.93 9.92
CA PRO A 179 -5.26 -1.38 10.53
C PRO A 179 -4.08 -2.32 10.31
N ALA A 180 -3.05 -1.86 9.62
CA ALA A 180 -1.86 -2.66 9.33
C ALA A 180 -0.61 -1.77 9.14
N ALA A 181 0.54 -2.37 9.41
CA ALA A 181 1.85 -1.81 9.17
C ALA A 181 2.83 -2.89 8.69
N LEU A 182 3.96 -2.43 8.16
CA LEU A 182 5.10 -3.28 7.87
C LEU A 182 6.01 -3.32 9.09
N GLU A 183 6.41 -4.51 9.48
CA GLU A 183 7.42 -4.76 10.49
C GLU A 183 8.62 -5.43 9.82
N TYR A 184 9.83 -5.10 10.27
CA TYR A 184 11.07 -5.66 9.77
C TYR A 184 11.81 -6.34 10.90
N ILE A 185 12.18 -7.62 10.71
CA ILE A 185 12.85 -8.43 11.73
C ILE A 185 14.27 -8.72 11.24
N PRO A 186 15.29 -7.94 11.66
CA PRO A 186 16.64 -8.04 11.11
C PRO A 186 17.38 -9.34 11.46
N ALA A 187 16.95 -10.06 12.50
CA ALA A 187 17.58 -11.30 12.94
C ALA A 187 16.52 -12.31 13.36
N TRP A 188 16.40 -13.41 12.62
CA TRP A 188 15.58 -14.55 13.00
C TRP A 188 16.48 -15.63 13.60
N ALA A 189 16.06 -16.25 14.70
CA ALA A 189 16.86 -17.18 15.51
C ALA A 189 17.63 -18.27 14.76
N ASN A 190 17.20 -18.66 13.55
CA ASN A 190 17.85 -19.68 12.72
C ASN A 190 18.15 -19.21 11.27
N SER A 191 17.93 -17.95 10.92
CA SER A 191 18.25 -17.41 9.59
C SER A 191 18.60 -15.93 9.64
N ASN A 192 19.75 -15.61 9.03
CA ASN A 192 20.12 -14.24 8.70
C ASN A 192 19.75 -14.01 7.23
N GLY A 193 18.60 -13.38 6.99
CA GLY A 193 18.10 -13.05 5.65
C GLY A 193 17.20 -11.83 5.70
N HIS A 194 16.95 -11.22 4.55
CA HIS A 194 15.97 -10.14 4.41
C HIS A 194 14.56 -10.73 4.48
N HIS A 195 14.03 -10.87 5.69
CA HIS A 195 12.64 -11.27 5.95
C HIS A 195 11.89 -10.20 6.72
#